data_AF-A0A0N1MWH5-F1
#
_entry.id   AF-A0A0N1MWH5-F1
#
_cell.length_a   1.000
_cell.length_b   1.000
_cell.length_c   1.000
_cell.angle_alpha   90.00
_cell.angle_beta   90.00
_cell.angle_gamma   90.00
#
_symmetry.space_group_name_H-M   'P 1'
#
loop_
_entity.id
_entity.type
_entity.pdbx_description
1 polymer ?
#
loop_
_entity_poly.entity_id
_entity_poly.type
_entity_poly.pdbx_seq_one_letter_code
_entity_poly.pdbx_strand_id
1 'polypeptide(L)' 'MANWTDSEFEIWLAALPNLGYPRDWIGRNLPALRVRFERGEQMKTCPLPSARSHNRYEEI' A
#
# COMPACT_ATOMS: atom_id res chain seq x y z
N MET A 1 -10.63 19.87 -12.52
CA MET A 1 -10.23 19.10 -11.31
C MET A 1 -11.06 17.85 -11.33
N ALA A 2 -10.44 16.66 -11.40
CA ALA A 2 -11.18 15.41 -11.38
C ALA A 2 -11.96 15.34 -10.05
N ASN A 3 -13.27 15.20 -10.14
CA ASN A 3 -14.17 15.23 -9.01
C ASN A 3 -14.27 13.80 -8.46
N TRP A 4 -13.15 13.28 -7.93
CA TRP A 4 -13.09 11.90 -7.45
C TRP A 4 -14.12 11.73 -6.35
N THR A 5 -15.05 10.80 -6.57
CA THR A 5 -16.13 10.51 -5.64
C THR A 5 -15.61 9.69 -4.47
N ASP A 6 -16.28 9.79 -3.33
CA ASP A 6 -15.96 8.95 -2.17
C ASP A 6 -16.02 7.45 -2.51
N SER A 7 -16.92 7.08 -3.42
CA SER A 7 -17.04 5.73 -3.98
C SER A 7 -15.77 5.26 -4.72
N GLU A 8 -15.11 6.11 -5.50
CA GLU A 8 -13.86 5.73 -6.18
C GLU A 8 -12.72 5.52 -5.18
N PHE A 9 -12.69 6.31 -4.11
CA PHE A 9 -11.73 6.15 -3.03
C PHE A 9 -11.95 4.82 -2.29
N GLU A 10 -13.19 4.45 -2.00
CA GLU A 10 -13.52 3.17 -1.37
C GLU A 10 -13.13 1.98 -2.26
N ILE A 11 -13.37 2.05 -3.57
CA ILE A 11 -12.95 1.00 -4.53
C ILE A 11 -11.42 0.87 -4.52
N TRP A 12 -10.70 2.00 -4.53
CA TRP A 12 -9.25 2.02 -4.49
C TRP A 12 -8.71 1.44 -3.17
N LEU A 13 -9.33 1.77 -2.03
CA LEU A 13 -8.98 1.17 -0.73
C LEU A 13 -9.24 -0.33 -0.69
N ALA A 14 -10.33 -0.80 -1.31
CA ALA A 14 -10.67 -2.22 -1.40
C ALA A 14 -9.66 -3.04 -2.22
N ALA A 15 -8.88 -2.39 -3.09
CA ALA A 15 -7.80 -3.03 -3.84
C ALA A 15 -6.51 -3.23 -3.02
N LEU A 16 -6.27 -2.43 -1.98
CA LEU A 16 -5.03 -2.46 -1.19
C LEU A 16 -4.76 -3.80 -0.48
N PRO A 17 -5.75 -4.52 0.07
CA PRO A 17 -5.53 -5.86 0.61
C PRO A 17 -4.98 -6.86 -0.42
N ASN A 18 -5.41 -6.76 -1.68
CA ASN A 18 -4.91 -7.61 -2.77
C ASN A 18 -3.45 -7.31 -3.11
N LEU A 19 -2.98 -6.10 -2.81
CA LEU A 19 -1.58 -5.68 -2.96
C LEU A 19 -0.72 -6.09 -1.75
N GLY A 20 -1.29 -6.75 -0.74
CA GLY A 20 -0.58 -7.20 0.47
C GLY A 20 -0.58 -6.19 1.62
N TYR A 21 -1.38 -5.12 1.56
CA TYR A 21 -1.50 -4.17 2.66
C TYR A 21 -2.53 -4.65 3.71
N PRO A 22 -2.14 -4.79 5.00
CA PRO A 22 -3.08 -5.22 6.03
C PRO A 22 -4.12 -4.14 6.34
N ARG A 23 -5.37 -4.57 6.61
CA ARG A 23 -6.50 -3.67 6.88
C ARG A 23 -6.26 -2.69 8.03
N ASP A 24 -5.58 -3.14 9.08
CA ASP A 24 -5.23 -2.28 10.22
C ASP A 24 -4.25 -1.15 9.81
N TRP A 25 -3.26 -1.46 8.97
CA TRP A 25 -2.36 -0.44 8.41
C TRP A 25 -3.12 0.53 7.51
N ILE A 26 -4.02 0.02 6.66
CA ILE A 26 -4.86 0.86 5.80
C ILE A 26 -5.69 1.84 6.66
N GLY A 27 -6.36 1.34 7.69
CA GLY A 27 -7.16 2.16 8.62
C GLY A 27 -6.34 3.26 9.31
N ARG A 28 -5.13 2.94 9.77
CA ARG A 28 -4.22 3.91 10.41
C ARG A 28 -3.66 4.95 9.45
N ASN A 29 -3.62 4.65 8.15
CA ASN A 29 -3.03 5.52 7.12
C ASN A 29 -4.08 6.19 6.21
N LEU A 30 -5.37 6.12 6.54
CA LEU A 30 -6.45 6.69 5.74
C LEU A 30 -6.21 8.14 5.29
N PRO A 31 -5.77 9.09 6.15
CA PRO A 31 -5.51 10.47 5.71
C PRO A 31 -4.40 10.56 4.65
N ALA A 32 -3.32 9.79 4.81
CA ALA A 32 -2.21 9.78 3.86
C ALA A 32 -2.60 9.10 2.54
N LEU A 33 -3.42 8.06 2.62
CA LEU A 33 -3.95 7.33 1.47
C LEU A 33 -4.91 8.21 0.65
N ARG A 34 -5.74 9.03 1.31
CA ARG A 34 -6.60 10.02 0.65
C ARG A 34 -5.79 11.00 -0.19
N VAL A 35 -4.73 11.58 0.39
CA VAL A 35 -3.85 12.51 -0.33
C VAL A 35 -3.16 11.85 -1.53
N ARG A 36 -2.71 10.60 -1.39
CA ARG A 36 -2.11 9.84 -2.51
C ARG A 36 -3.10 9.60 -3.64
N PHE A 37 -4.33 9.23 -3.28
CA PHE A 37 -5.41 9.01 -4.23
C PHE A 37 -5.79 10.28 -4.98
N GLU A 38 -5.91 11.42 -4.28
CA GLU A 38 -6.17 12.72 -4.90
C GLU A 38 -5.05 13.18 -5.86
N ARG A 39 -3.81 12.72 -5.61
CA ARG A 39 -2.66 12.94 -6.49
C ARG A 39 -2.62 11.98 -7.69
N GLY A 40 -3.50 10.97 -7.74
CA GLY A 40 -3.48 9.93 -8.77
C GLY A 40 -2.30 8.96 -8.63
N GLU A 41 -1.71 8.84 -7.44
CA GLU A 41 -0.61 7.90 -7.21
C GLU A 41 -1.13 6.46 -7.14
N GLN A 42 -0.54 5.56 -7.93
CA GLN A 42 -0.81 4.13 -7.84
C GLN A 42 -0.01 3.52 -6.67
N MET A 43 -0.69 2.76 -5.80
CA MET A 43 0.02 1.96 -4.80
C MET A 43 0.74 0.81 -5.51
N LYS A 44 2.03 0.67 -5.23
CA LYS A 44 2.82 -0.50 -5.65
C LYS A 44 2.42 -1.70 -4.80
N THR A 45 2.63 -2.90 -5.30
CA THR A 45 2.52 -4.12 -4.48
C THR A 45 3.44 -4.01 -3.28
N CYS A 46 2.93 -4.37 -2.09
CA CYS A 46 3.75 -4.45 -0.89
C CYS A 46 4.83 -5.50 -1.18
N PRO A 47 6.12 -5.13 -1.22
CA PRO A 47 7.16 -6.09 -1.51
C PRO A 47 7.10 -7.17 -0.45
N LEU A 48 6.96 -8.43 -0.88
CA LEU A 48 7.23 -9.56 0.01
C LEU A 48 8.60 -9.29 0.65
N PRO A 49 8.72 -9.38 1.99
CA PRO A 49 10.01 -9.18 2.64
C PRO A 49 10.99 -10.09 1.93
N SER A 50 12.03 -9.49 1.32
CA SER A 50 12.97 -10.29 0.54
C SER A 50 13.51 -11.34 1.49
N ALA A 51 13.37 -12.61 1.13
CA ALA A 51 13.96 -13.73 1.86
C ALA A 51 15.50 -13.73 1.71
N ARG A 52 16.13 -12.55 1.75
CA ARG A 52 17.55 -12.44 2.06
C ARG A 52 17.68 -12.87 3.52
N SER A 53 17.77 -14.18 3.73
CA SER A 53 18.59 -14.72 4.79
C SER A 53 19.93 -14.01 4.70
N HIS A 54 20.12 -12.98 5.51
CA HIS A 54 21.45 -12.48 5.82
C HIS A 54 22.11 -13.58 6.65
N ASN A 55 22.56 -14.65 5.99
CA ASN A 55 23.50 -15.58 6.58
C ASN A 55 24.83 -14.83 6.70
N ARG A 56 24.97 -14.07 7.80
CA ARG A 56 26.20 -13.36 8.17
C ARG A 56 27.41 -14.30 8.39
N TYR A 57 27.21 -15.62 8.29
CA TYR A 57 28.20 -16.66 8.58
C TYR A 57 28.79 -17.37 7.35
N GLU A 58 28.48 -16.95 6.11
CA GLU A 58 29.10 -17.51 4.88
C GLU A 58 30.39 -16.79 4.44
N GLU A 59 31.07 -16.07 5.34
CA GLU A 59 32.38 -15.45 5.12
C GLU A 59 33.42 -15.89 6.17
N ILE A 60 33.45 -17.19 6.52
CA ILE A 60 34.55 -17.78 7.31
C ILE A 60 35.35 -18.75 6.44
#